data_AF-G5JDP3-F1
#
_entry.id   AF-G5JDP3-F1
#
_cell.length_a   1.000
_cell.length_b   1.000
_cell.length_c   1.000
_cell.angle_alpha   90.00
_cell.angle_beta   90.00
_cell.angle_gamma   90.00
#
_symmetry.space_group_name_H-M   'P 1'
#
loop_
_entity.id
_entity.type
_entity.pdbx_description
1 polymer ?
#
loop_
_entity_poly.entity_id
_entity_poly.type
_entity_poly.pdbx_seq_one_letter_code
_entity_poly.pdbx_strand_id
1 'polypeptide(L)'
;ASIRGQGEDEPVSSEGLKAYCQSEPIFKDIFAETMRRAPDSFSQMYYYSKLVNYFKAKDGKLRYVKYRLIPEDRGVDSGLVSGEDWEKPWQQKRRPEETRPIDYLRQEYIERLSQKPVIYHLQLRLHQDMEGDKTEIFTQEREWNKETSPWLDLATVTIDRALSFEETEKLSFNIGRQPDSLGAVEGYSTQDPNSINAARIRIYGLSLAVRSFIYKKTKS
;
A
#
# COMPACT_ATOMS: atom_id res chain seq x y z
N ALA A 1 6.81 25.19 -3.05
CA ALA A 1 6.27 25.93 -1.89
C ALA A 1 6.72 25.21 -0.63
N SER A 2 7.47 25.91 0.23
CA SER A 2 7.95 25.37 1.50
C SER A 2 6.73 25.11 2.40
N ILE A 3 6.50 23.85 2.79
CA ILE A 3 5.60 23.54 3.90
C ILE A 3 6.38 23.84 5.18
N ARG A 4 6.54 25.13 5.48
CA ARG A 4 6.94 25.62 6.79
C ARG A 4 5.80 26.50 7.28
N GLY A 5 5.14 26.06 8.36
CA GLY A 5 4.23 26.90 9.13
C GLY A 5 2.73 26.65 8.92
N GLN A 6 2.25 25.40 9.04
CA GLN A 6 0.87 25.17 9.47
C GLN A 6 0.88 24.48 10.83
N GLY A 7 0.07 25.04 11.74
CA GLY A 7 0.17 24.96 13.19
C GLY A 7 0.32 23.56 13.80
N GLU A 8 1.15 23.49 14.83
CA GLU A 8 1.40 22.31 15.65
C GLU A 8 0.24 21.96 16.62
N ASP A 9 -0.89 22.69 16.57
CA ASP A 9 -1.96 22.58 17.57
C ASP A 9 -3.38 22.35 17.01
N GLU A 10 -3.57 22.18 15.70
CA GLU A 10 -4.87 21.66 15.25
C GLU A 10 -4.90 20.14 15.47
N PRO A 11 -5.83 19.63 16.29
CA PRO A 11 -6.03 18.21 16.33
C PRO A 11 -6.55 17.83 14.95
N VAL A 12 -5.80 17.05 14.19
CA VAL A 12 -6.43 16.05 13.32
C VAL A 12 -7.14 15.10 14.28
N SER A 13 -8.27 15.57 14.81
CA SER A 13 -9.05 14.91 15.82
C SER A 13 -9.69 13.72 15.15
N SER A 14 -9.18 12.58 15.57
CA SER A 14 -9.88 11.37 15.97
C SER A 14 -11.41 11.31 15.88
N GLU A 15 -12.21 12.37 16.03
CA GLU A 15 -13.68 12.22 16.09
C GLU A 15 -14.28 11.64 14.80
N GLY A 16 -13.92 12.18 13.63
CA GLY A 16 -14.40 11.65 12.35
C GLY A 16 -13.86 10.24 12.08
N LEU A 17 -12.59 9.99 12.39
CA LEU A 17 -11.95 8.69 12.20
C LEU A 17 -12.46 7.64 13.19
N LYS A 18 -12.77 8.06 14.43
CA LYS A 18 -13.41 7.25 15.46
C LYS A 18 -14.84 6.91 15.03
N ALA A 19 -15.61 7.89 14.58
CA ALA A 19 -16.95 7.66 14.04
C ALA A 19 -16.91 6.68 12.87
N TYR A 20 -15.94 6.80 11.96
CA TYR A 20 -15.71 5.84 10.89
C TYR A 20 -15.35 4.44 11.40
N CYS A 21 -14.38 4.31 12.32
CA CYS A 21 -14.02 3.00 12.88
C CYS A 21 -15.18 2.35 13.67
N GLN A 22 -16.08 3.16 14.23
CA GLN A 22 -17.24 2.71 14.99
C GLN A 22 -18.49 2.50 14.14
N SER A 23 -18.50 2.92 12.86
CA SER A 23 -19.67 2.78 12.00
C SER A 23 -19.90 1.33 11.58
N GLU A 24 -18.84 0.56 11.42
CA GLU A 24 -18.89 -0.87 11.11
C GLU A 24 -17.79 -1.61 11.89
N PRO A 25 -18.09 -2.76 12.53
CA PRO A 25 -17.10 -3.49 13.34
C PRO A 25 -15.80 -3.81 12.58
N ILE A 26 -15.91 -4.15 11.30
CA ILE A 26 -14.78 -4.55 10.47
C ILE A 26 -13.81 -3.38 10.19
N PHE A 27 -14.28 -2.13 10.19
CA PHE A 27 -13.44 -0.98 9.86
C PHE A 27 -12.37 -0.71 10.90
N LYS A 28 -12.68 -0.86 12.19
CA LYS A 28 -11.68 -0.75 13.26
C LYS A 28 -10.56 -1.77 13.04
N ASP A 29 -10.93 -3.03 12.80
CA ASP A 29 -9.98 -4.14 12.70
C ASP A 29 -9.09 -3.97 11.47
N ILE A 30 -9.67 -3.70 10.28
CA ILE A 30 -8.89 -3.42 9.06
C ILE A 30 -7.95 -2.23 9.28
N PHE A 31 -8.43 -1.18 9.94
CA PHE A 31 -7.63 0.00 10.16
C PHE A 31 -6.44 -0.32 11.08
N ALA A 32 -6.68 -0.98 12.21
CA ALA A 32 -5.63 -1.44 13.13
C ALA A 32 -4.61 -2.36 12.42
N GLU A 33 -5.05 -3.36 11.65
CA GLU A 33 -4.18 -4.27 10.90
C GLU A 33 -3.23 -3.57 9.92
N THR A 34 -3.65 -2.43 9.38
CA THR A 34 -2.93 -1.71 8.33
C THR A 34 -2.06 -0.57 8.85
N MET A 35 -2.27 -0.15 10.09
CA MET A 35 -1.46 0.88 10.73
C MET A 35 -0.09 0.34 11.14
N ARG A 36 0.92 1.22 11.06
CA ARG A 36 2.22 0.99 11.69
C ARG A 36 2.55 2.16 12.60
N ARG A 37 2.92 1.87 13.85
CA ARG A 37 3.40 2.89 14.79
C ARG A 37 4.91 2.87 14.83
N ALA A 38 5.50 3.99 14.41
CA ALA A 38 6.92 4.29 14.52
C ALA A 38 7.86 3.11 14.15
N PRO A 39 7.66 2.48 12.96
CA PRO A 39 8.46 1.34 12.53
C PRO A 39 9.95 1.70 12.45
N ASP A 40 10.80 0.69 12.52
CA ASP A 40 12.26 0.88 12.55
C ASP A 40 12.83 1.22 11.17
N SER A 41 12.29 0.61 10.12
CA SER A 41 12.73 0.85 8.74
C SER A 41 11.65 0.50 7.72
N PHE A 42 11.60 1.23 6.59
CA PHE A 42 10.84 0.79 5.40
C PHE A 42 11.35 -0.55 4.85
N SER A 43 12.59 -0.97 5.15
CA SER A 43 13.10 -2.27 4.70
C SER A 43 12.57 -3.45 5.50
N GLN A 44 11.85 -3.22 6.61
CA GLN A 44 11.34 -4.26 7.51
C GLN A 44 9.80 -4.34 7.53
N MET A 45 9.13 -3.67 6.61
CA MET A 45 7.68 -3.66 6.50
C MET A 45 7.17 -4.63 5.43
N TYR A 46 5.94 -5.12 5.62
CA TYR A 46 5.24 -5.90 4.60
C TYR A 46 4.28 -5.00 3.84
N TYR A 47 4.34 -5.06 2.51
CA TYR A 47 3.48 -4.28 1.63
C TYR A 47 2.58 -5.20 0.84
N TYR A 48 1.31 -4.85 0.69
CA TYR A 48 0.30 -5.65 0.00
C TYR A 48 -0.36 -4.84 -1.12
N SER A 49 -0.57 -5.47 -2.29
CA SER A 49 -1.34 -4.82 -3.37
C SER A 49 -2.80 -4.62 -3.00
N LYS A 50 -3.34 -5.54 -2.18
CA LYS A 50 -4.75 -5.72 -1.75
C LYS A 50 -5.75 -5.96 -2.89
N LEU A 51 -5.64 -5.18 -3.95
CA LEU A 51 -6.43 -5.29 -5.16
C LEU A 51 -6.26 -6.64 -5.84
N VAL A 52 -7.39 -7.16 -6.31
CA VAL A 52 -7.47 -8.34 -7.16
C VAL A 52 -7.30 -7.90 -8.61
N ASN A 53 -6.40 -8.57 -9.33
CA ASN A 53 -6.09 -8.32 -10.73
C ASN A 53 -6.16 -9.64 -11.51
N TYR A 54 -6.33 -9.57 -12.82
CA TYR A 54 -6.20 -10.71 -13.71
C TYR A 54 -4.77 -11.24 -13.76
N PHE A 55 -4.67 -12.57 -13.85
CA PHE A 55 -3.45 -13.29 -14.15
C PHE A 55 -3.71 -14.28 -15.29
N LYS A 56 -3.34 -13.88 -16.51
CA LYS A 56 -3.60 -14.64 -17.74
C LYS A 56 -2.39 -15.51 -18.04
N ALA A 57 -2.40 -16.72 -17.49
CA ALA A 57 -1.34 -17.69 -17.73
C ALA A 57 -1.43 -18.28 -19.16
N LYS A 58 -0.33 -18.90 -19.61
CA LYS A 58 -0.23 -19.50 -20.96
C LYS A 58 -1.15 -20.71 -21.17
N ASP A 59 -1.67 -21.31 -20.10
CA ASP A 59 -2.59 -22.45 -20.16
C ASP A 59 -4.05 -22.04 -20.45
N GLY A 60 -4.30 -20.73 -20.64
CA GLY A 60 -5.62 -20.19 -20.96
C GLY A 60 -6.63 -20.22 -19.81
N LYS A 61 -6.24 -20.70 -18.63
CA LYS A 61 -7.14 -20.72 -17.46
C LYS A 61 -7.17 -19.35 -16.80
N LEU A 62 -8.39 -18.86 -16.53
CA LEU A 62 -8.61 -17.62 -15.82
C LEU A 62 -8.12 -17.75 -14.37
N ARG A 63 -7.28 -16.81 -13.97
CA ARG A 63 -6.82 -16.68 -12.59
C ARG A 63 -6.84 -15.22 -12.18
N TYR A 64 -6.89 -15.01 -10.88
CA TYR A 64 -6.68 -13.73 -10.25
C TYR A 64 -5.44 -13.74 -9.37
N VAL A 65 -4.90 -12.56 -9.10
CA VAL A 65 -3.66 -12.40 -8.35
C VAL A 65 -3.74 -11.25 -7.35
N LYS A 66 -3.14 -11.49 -6.18
CA LYS A 66 -2.72 -10.46 -5.21
C LYS A 66 -1.20 -10.56 -5.06
N TYR A 67 -0.56 -9.44 -4.75
CA TYR A 67 0.90 -9.36 -4.55
C TYR A 67 1.23 -8.91 -3.13
N ARG A 68 2.41 -9.31 -2.65
CA ARG A 68 3.03 -8.69 -1.49
C ARG A 68 4.53 -8.54 -1.68
N LEU A 69 5.12 -7.55 -1.03
CA LEU A 69 6.55 -7.33 -0.94
C LEU A 69 6.96 -7.51 0.52
N ILE A 70 7.92 -8.40 0.78
CA ILE A 70 8.38 -8.70 2.14
C ILE A 70 9.90 -8.48 2.27
N PRO A 71 10.41 -8.20 3.48
CA PRO A 71 11.84 -8.00 3.72
C PRO A 71 12.69 -9.21 3.33
N GLU A 72 13.97 -8.96 3.01
CA GLU A 72 14.97 -10.01 2.71
C GLU A 72 15.01 -11.12 3.77
N ASP A 73 15.02 -10.73 5.04
CA ASP A 73 15.09 -11.64 6.20
C ASP A 73 13.77 -12.36 6.50
N ARG A 74 12.67 -11.97 5.81
CA ARG A 74 11.31 -12.46 6.05
C ARG A 74 10.89 -12.36 7.52
N GLY A 75 11.45 -11.39 8.23
CA GLY A 75 11.24 -11.15 9.65
C GLY A 75 9.83 -10.67 9.97
N VAL A 76 9.63 -10.25 11.22
CA VAL A 76 8.35 -9.68 11.67
C VAL A 76 8.16 -8.31 11.03
N ASP A 77 6.93 -8.04 10.60
CA ASP A 77 6.51 -6.75 10.04
C ASP A 77 6.68 -5.63 11.09
N SER A 78 7.63 -4.72 10.87
CA SER A 78 8.00 -3.70 11.86
C SER A 78 6.89 -2.68 12.07
N GLY A 79 6.67 -2.31 13.33
CA GLY A 79 5.70 -1.28 13.73
C GLY A 79 4.25 -1.76 13.80
N LEU A 80 3.97 -3.07 13.73
CA LEU A 80 2.62 -3.60 13.98
C LEU A 80 2.06 -3.06 15.32
N VAL A 81 0.83 -2.56 15.27
CA VAL A 81 0.16 -2.01 16.44
C VAL A 81 -0.38 -3.12 17.35
N SER A 82 -0.42 -2.85 18.64
CA SER A 82 -1.00 -3.74 19.66
C SER A 82 -1.53 -2.94 20.84
N GLY A 83 -2.28 -3.59 21.74
CA GLY A 83 -2.81 -2.96 22.95
C GLY A 83 -3.69 -1.76 22.64
N GLU A 84 -3.40 -0.60 23.25
CA GLU A 84 -4.21 0.62 23.05
C GLU A 84 -4.27 1.08 21.59
N ASP A 85 -3.20 0.89 20.81
CA ASP A 85 -3.21 1.27 19.40
C ASP A 85 -4.11 0.39 18.54
N TRP A 86 -4.34 -0.85 18.97
CA TRP A 86 -5.31 -1.75 18.36
C TRP A 86 -6.74 -1.41 18.77
N GLU A 87 -6.96 -1.07 20.04
CA GLU A 87 -8.28 -0.73 20.56
C GLU A 87 -8.77 0.65 20.11
N LYS A 88 -7.84 1.59 19.89
CA LYS A 88 -8.14 2.97 19.53
C LYS A 88 -7.27 3.42 18.35
N PRO A 89 -7.37 2.77 17.17
CA PRO A 89 -6.49 3.05 16.04
C PRO A 89 -6.70 4.47 15.46
N TRP A 90 -7.80 5.13 15.81
CA TRP A 90 -8.03 6.55 15.51
C TRP A 90 -7.12 7.52 16.31
N GLN A 91 -6.37 7.04 17.31
CA GLN A 91 -5.41 7.85 18.08
C GLN A 91 -4.03 7.87 17.40
N GLN A 92 -3.90 8.63 16.33
CA GLN A 92 -2.70 8.63 15.48
C GLN A 92 -1.60 9.59 15.94
N LYS A 93 -1.80 10.32 17.03
CA LYS A 93 -0.79 11.25 17.53
C LYS A 93 0.50 10.50 17.85
N ARG A 94 1.61 11.18 17.58
CA ARG A 94 2.93 10.78 18.05
C ARG A 94 2.90 10.69 19.58
N ARG A 95 3.49 9.64 20.14
CA ARG A 95 3.55 9.50 21.60
C ARG A 95 4.55 10.51 22.19
N PRO A 96 4.32 11.02 23.41
CA PRO A 96 5.22 12.01 24.03
C PRO A 96 6.67 11.54 24.16
N GLU A 97 6.88 10.24 24.39
CA GLU A 97 8.19 9.61 24.53
C GLU A 97 8.93 9.37 23.21
N GLU A 98 8.22 9.41 22.08
CA GLU A 98 8.81 9.25 20.76
C GLU A 98 9.46 10.59 20.35
N THR A 99 10.79 10.65 20.29
CA THR A 99 11.56 11.90 20.12
C THR A 99 12.40 11.97 18.84
N ARG A 100 12.43 10.92 18.02
CA ARG A 100 13.13 10.89 16.72
C ARG A 100 12.71 12.04 15.78
N PRO A 101 13.49 12.43 14.77
CA PRO A 101 13.06 13.40 13.76
C PRO A 101 11.75 12.98 13.06
N ILE A 102 10.91 13.92 12.61
CA ILE A 102 9.65 13.59 11.89
C ILE A 102 9.88 12.76 10.61
N ASP A 103 11.06 12.91 10.03
CA ASP A 103 11.51 12.27 8.80
C ASP A 103 12.52 11.14 9.05
N TYR A 104 12.65 10.66 10.30
CA TYR A 104 13.64 9.65 10.68
C TYR A 104 13.63 8.43 9.76
N LEU A 105 12.44 7.95 9.35
CA LEU A 105 12.29 6.76 8.51
C LEU A 105 12.83 6.98 7.09
N ARG A 106 12.77 8.21 6.58
CA ARG A 106 13.37 8.57 5.28
C ARG A 106 14.88 8.68 5.40
N GLN A 107 15.37 9.31 6.47
CA GLN A 107 16.80 9.45 6.73
C GLN A 107 17.46 8.07 6.89
N GLU A 108 16.85 7.21 7.70
CA GLU A 108 17.30 5.82 7.90
C GLU A 108 17.39 5.05 6.60
N TYR A 109 16.37 5.15 5.73
CA TYR A 109 16.37 4.42 4.46
C TYR A 109 17.47 4.90 3.49
N ILE A 110 17.73 6.21 3.46
CA ILE A 110 18.82 6.79 2.65
C ILE A 110 20.18 6.36 3.21
N GLU A 111 20.37 6.43 4.53
CA GLU A 111 21.61 6.00 5.18
C GLU A 111 21.87 4.51 4.95
N ARG A 112 20.85 3.67 5.09
CA ARG A 112 20.93 2.23 4.80
C ARG A 112 21.40 1.96 3.37
N LEU A 113 20.78 2.61 2.38
CA LEU A 113 21.13 2.47 0.97
C LEU A 113 22.54 2.97 0.66
N SER A 114 23.08 3.91 1.44
CA SER A 114 24.47 4.35 1.30
C SER A 114 25.49 3.30 1.74
N GLN A 115 25.08 2.33 2.57
CA GLN A 115 25.94 1.29 3.10
C GLN A 115 25.78 -0.04 2.34
N LYS A 116 24.55 -0.42 1.99
CA LYS A 116 24.25 -1.66 1.27
C LYS A 116 22.91 -1.60 0.53
N PRO A 117 22.73 -2.41 -0.53
CA PRO A 117 21.44 -2.56 -1.16
C PRO A 117 20.36 -3.04 -0.19
N VAL A 118 19.13 -2.59 -0.41
CA VAL A 118 17.94 -3.10 0.28
C VAL A 118 17.29 -4.14 -0.62
N ILE A 119 17.08 -5.34 -0.07
CA ILE A 119 16.53 -6.48 -0.78
C ILE A 119 15.14 -6.81 -0.23
N TYR A 120 14.22 -7.14 -1.14
CA TYR A 120 12.88 -7.63 -0.83
C TYR A 120 12.56 -8.88 -1.66
N HIS A 121 11.67 -9.72 -1.13
CA HIS A 121 11.02 -10.78 -1.89
C HIS A 121 9.64 -10.30 -2.36
N LEU A 122 9.46 -10.15 -3.66
CA LEU A 122 8.15 -9.98 -4.27
C LEU A 122 7.49 -11.34 -4.37
N GLN A 123 6.31 -11.47 -3.77
CA GLN A 123 5.50 -12.66 -3.80
C GLN A 123 4.15 -12.38 -4.45
N LEU A 124 3.55 -13.44 -4.97
CA LEU A 124 2.18 -13.43 -5.46
C LEU A 124 1.39 -14.56 -4.82
N ARG A 125 0.06 -14.45 -4.82
CA ARG A 125 -0.83 -15.58 -4.58
C ARG A 125 -1.88 -15.60 -5.66
N LEU A 126 -2.27 -16.80 -6.09
CA LEU A 126 -3.22 -17.01 -7.18
C LEU A 126 -4.53 -17.57 -6.65
N HIS A 127 -5.62 -17.12 -7.24
CA HIS A 127 -6.93 -17.74 -7.13
C HIS A 127 -7.34 -18.20 -8.53
N GLN A 128 -7.60 -19.49 -8.71
CA GLN A 128 -8.18 -19.97 -9.96
C GLN A 128 -9.68 -19.76 -9.90
N ASP A 129 -10.25 -19.20 -10.96
CA ASP A 129 -11.70 -19.00 -11.05
C ASP A 129 -12.41 -20.36 -10.90
N MET A 130 -13.36 -20.42 -9.97
CA MET A 130 -14.17 -21.59 -9.68
C MET A 130 -15.65 -21.28 -9.91
N GLU A 131 -16.39 -22.28 -10.36
CA GLU A 131 -17.84 -22.17 -10.48
C GLU A 131 -18.46 -21.85 -9.12
N GLY A 132 -19.16 -20.72 -9.02
CA GLY A 132 -19.73 -20.23 -7.77
C GLY A 132 -18.86 -19.22 -7.01
N ASP A 133 -17.72 -18.80 -7.54
CA ASP A 133 -16.99 -17.65 -7.02
C ASP A 133 -17.93 -16.43 -6.94
N LYS A 134 -18.12 -15.94 -5.72
CA LYS A 134 -18.93 -14.75 -5.42
C LYS A 134 -18.07 -13.50 -5.48
N THR A 135 -18.72 -12.34 -5.38
CA THR A 135 -18.05 -11.05 -5.19
C THR A 135 -17.05 -11.02 -4.02
N GLU A 136 -17.17 -11.96 -3.07
CA GLU A 136 -16.28 -12.07 -1.89
C GLU A 136 -14.80 -12.23 -2.23
N ILE A 137 -14.43 -12.93 -3.31
CA ILE A 137 -13.00 -13.08 -3.67
C ILE A 137 -12.39 -11.73 -4.08
N PHE A 138 -13.22 -10.80 -4.55
CA PHE A 138 -12.84 -9.45 -4.98
C PHE A 138 -12.90 -8.42 -3.83
N THR A 139 -13.50 -8.77 -2.70
CA THR A 139 -13.52 -7.95 -1.48
C THR A 139 -12.11 -7.80 -0.93
N GLN A 140 -11.65 -6.55 -0.75
CA GLN A 140 -10.24 -6.24 -0.44
C GLN A 140 -9.91 -6.49 1.04
N GLU A 141 -10.94 -6.43 1.87
CA GLU A 141 -10.93 -6.68 3.31
C GLU A 141 -10.81 -8.17 3.64
N ARG A 142 -11.02 -9.05 2.66
CA ARG A 142 -10.99 -10.50 2.85
C ARG A 142 -9.69 -11.10 2.33
N GLU A 143 -9.04 -11.85 3.20
CA GLU A 143 -7.92 -12.71 2.84
C GLU A 143 -8.43 -13.97 2.13
N TRP A 144 -7.71 -14.39 1.08
CA TRP A 144 -7.99 -15.70 0.47
C TRP A 144 -7.51 -16.83 1.38
N ASN A 145 -8.06 -18.03 1.21
CA ASN A 145 -7.64 -19.21 1.96
C ASN A 145 -6.13 -19.48 1.73
N LYS A 146 -5.39 -19.65 2.83
CA LYS A 146 -3.92 -19.78 2.79
C LYS A 146 -3.45 -21.12 2.24
N GLU A 147 -4.26 -22.17 2.37
CA GLU A 147 -3.96 -23.52 1.88
C GLU A 147 -4.17 -23.61 0.38
N THR A 148 -5.26 -23.04 -0.14
CA THR A 148 -5.58 -23.09 -1.58
C THR A 148 -4.92 -21.98 -2.40
N SER A 149 -4.60 -20.85 -1.77
CA SER A 149 -3.91 -19.71 -2.41
C SER A 149 -2.68 -19.30 -1.60
N PRO A 150 -1.64 -20.14 -1.47
CA PRO A 150 -0.43 -19.77 -0.72
C PRO A 150 0.33 -18.62 -1.40
N TRP A 151 1.17 -17.94 -0.63
CA TRP A 151 2.13 -16.99 -1.17
C TRP A 151 3.31 -17.73 -1.82
N LEU A 152 3.59 -17.38 -3.06
CA LEU A 152 4.67 -17.92 -3.88
C LEU A 152 5.70 -16.83 -4.16
N ASP A 153 6.99 -17.16 -4.06
CA ASP A 153 8.06 -16.24 -4.48
C ASP A 153 7.97 -16.01 -6.00
N LEU A 154 7.96 -14.73 -6.39
CA LEU A 154 7.89 -14.29 -7.78
C LEU A 154 9.22 -13.72 -8.24
N ALA A 155 9.80 -12.81 -7.46
CA ALA A 155 11.04 -12.13 -7.83
C ALA A 155 11.76 -11.57 -6.59
N THR A 156 13.06 -11.31 -6.74
CA THR A 156 13.83 -10.52 -5.79
C THR A 156 13.90 -9.08 -6.30
N VAL A 157 13.56 -8.12 -5.44
CA VAL A 157 13.67 -6.68 -5.74
C VAL A 157 14.87 -6.14 -4.97
N THR A 158 15.86 -5.62 -5.70
CA THR A 158 17.03 -4.98 -5.11
C THR A 158 16.99 -3.49 -5.40
N ILE A 159 17.02 -2.69 -4.34
CA ILE A 159 17.17 -1.24 -4.41
C ILE A 159 18.63 -0.94 -4.03
N ASP A 160 19.40 -0.43 -4.99
CA ASP A 160 20.85 -0.24 -4.86
C ASP A 160 21.26 1.23 -4.68
N ARG A 161 20.33 2.16 -4.93
CA ARG A 161 20.55 3.59 -4.75
C ARG A 161 19.32 4.32 -4.24
N ALA A 162 19.55 5.35 -3.45
CA ALA A 162 18.52 6.33 -3.15
C ALA A 162 18.27 7.22 -4.37
N LEU A 163 17.00 7.57 -4.60
CA LEU A 163 16.63 8.62 -5.54
C LEU A 163 16.79 9.99 -4.86
N SER A 164 17.20 10.99 -5.63
CA SER A 164 17.10 12.38 -5.19
C SER A 164 15.63 12.77 -4.97
N PHE A 165 15.42 13.86 -4.22
CA PHE A 165 14.08 14.44 -4.08
C PHE A 165 13.43 14.72 -5.46
N GLU A 166 14.20 15.28 -6.40
CA GLU A 166 13.69 15.62 -7.72
C GLU A 166 13.35 14.41 -8.60
N GLU A 167 14.11 13.32 -8.49
CA GLU A 167 13.77 12.05 -9.15
C GLU A 167 12.51 11.45 -8.53
N THR A 168 12.43 11.44 -7.19
CA THR A 168 11.30 10.88 -6.44
C THR A 168 9.99 11.61 -6.78
N GLU A 169 10.00 12.94 -6.85
CA GLU A 169 8.83 13.74 -7.19
C GLU A 169 8.30 13.48 -8.62
N LYS A 170 9.17 13.02 -9.53
CA LYS A 170 8.79 12.68 -10.91
C LYS A 170 8.23 11.27 -11.05
N LEU A 171 8.51 10.37 -10.10
CA LEU A 171 8.01 9.01 -10.14
C LEU A 171 6.49 9.00 -10.23
N SER A 172 5.96 8.23 -11.19
CA SER A 172 4.55 8.22 -11.52
C SER A 172 4.05 6.78 -11.55
N PHE A 173 3.36 6.36 -10.50
CA PHE A 173 2.81 5.00 -10.38
C PHE A 173 1.32 5.00 -10.75
N ASN A 174 0.92 4.09 -11.63
CA ASN A 174 -0.48 3.87 -11.96
C ASN A 174 -0.71 2.37 -12.18
N ILE A 175 -1.70 1.81 -11.47
CA ILE A 175 -2.04 0.38 -11.53
C ILE A 175 -2.56 -0.05 -12.91
N GLY A 176 -2.96 0.90 -13.76
CA GLY A 176 -3.36 0.63 -15.15
C GLY A 176 -2.19 0.41 -16.12
N ARG A 177 -0.94 0.62 -15.69
CA ARG A 177 0.24 0.29 -16.49
C ARG A 177 0.58 -1.20 -16.31
N GLN A 178 -0.12 -2.05 -17.07
CA GLN A 178 0.01 -3.51 -17.00
C GLN A 178 0.36 -4.08 -18.37
N PRO A 179 1.12 -5.19 -18.44
CA PRO A 179 1.26 -5.99 -19.65
C PRO A 179 -0.04 -6.74 -19.96
N ASP A 180 -0.21 -7.20 -21.21
CA ASP A 180 -1.44 -7.90 -21.66
C ASP A 180 -1.75 -9.18 -20.86
N SER A 181 -0.72 -9.82 -20.32
CA SER A 181 -0.81 -11.02 -19.48
C SER A 181 -1.35 -10.74 -18.06
N LEU A 182 -1.48 -9.47 -17.68
CA LEU A 182 -2.07 -8.99 -16.44
C LEU A 182 -3.24 -8.04 -16.77
N GLY A 183 -3.83 -7.42 -15.75
CA GLY A 183 -4.84 -6.39 -15.93
C GLY A 183 -5.68 -6.18 -14.69
N ALA A 184 -6.26 -4.99 -14.56
CA ALA A 184 -7.24 -4.74 -13.53
C ALA A 184 -8.55 -5.48 -13.88
N VAL A 185 -9.21 -6.05 -12.88
CA VAL A 185 -10.57 -6.58 -13.04
C VAL A 185 -11.53 -5.41 -13.20
N GLU A 186 -12.44 -5.50 -14.17
CA GLU A 186 -13.45 -4.47 -14.42
C GLU A 186 -14.43 -4.35 -13.26
N GLY A 187 -14.85 -3.12 -12.96
CA GLY A 187 -15.93 -2.83 -12.03
C GLY A 187 -17.15 -2.30 -12.79
N TYR A 188 -18.32 -2.88 -12.54
CA TYR A 188 -19.54 -2.57 -13.30
C TYR A 188 -20.51 -1.61 -12.59
N SER A 189 -20.33 -1.39 -11.29
CA SER A 189 -21.12 -0.44 -10.50
C SER A 189 -20.31 0.12 -9.33
N THR A 190 -20.84 1.12 -8.62
CA THR A 190 -20.21 1.66 -7.42
C THR A 190 -20.20 0.70 -6.23
N GLN A 191 -21.04 -0.35 -6.26
CA GLN A 191 -21.13 -1.37 -5.21
C GLN A 191 -20.27 -2.59 -5.54
N ASP A 192 -19.73 -2.67 -6.75
CA ASP A 192 -18.80 -3.71 -7.16
C ASP A 192 -17.46 -3.53 -6.41
N PRO A 193 -16.90 -4.56 -5.74
CA PRO A 193 -15.58 -4.46 -5.11
C PRO A 193 -14.46 -4.05 -6.08
N ASN A 194 -14.60 -4.36 -7.37
CA ASN A 194 -13.64 -3.99 -8.41
C ASN A 194 -13.78 -2.52 -8.86
N SER A 195 -14.81 -1.79 -8.41
CA SER A 195 -14.96 -0.35 -8.69
C SER A 195 -13.77 0.47 -8.22
N ILE A 196 -13.09 0.04 -7.16
CA ILE A 196 -11.86 0.66 -6.65
C ILE A 196 -10.72 0.57 -7.67
N ASN A 197 -10.59 -0.54 -8.42
CA ASN A 197 -9.61 -0.64 -9.50
C ASN A 197 -9.87 0.43 -10.57
N ALA A 198 -11.11 0.48 -11.05
CA ALA A 198 -11.53 1.45 -12.08
C ALA A 198 -11.31 2.90 -11.61
N ALA A 199 -11.68 3.21 -10.37
CA ALA A 199 -11.48 4.52 -9.77
C ALA A 199 -10.00 4.89 -9.69
N ARG A 200 -9.13 4.00 -9.20
CA ARG A 200 -7.68 4.28 -9.07
C ARG A 200 -7.02 4.49 -10.42
N ILE A 201 -7.34 3.68 -11.45
CA ILE A 201 -6.79 3.85 -12.80
C ILE A 201 -7.11 5.26 -13.33
N ARG A 202 -8.38 5.66 -13.24
CA ARG A 202 -8.86 6.95 -13.74
C ARG A 202 -8.30 8.13 -12.94
N ILE A 203 -8.44 8.09 -11.61
CA ILE A 203 -8.04 9.19 -10.73
C ILE A 203 -6.52 9.36 -10.76
N TYR A 204 -5.74 8.27 -10.70
CA TYR A 204 -4.28 8.38 -10.77
C TYR A 204 -3.85 8.91 -12.14
N GLY A 205 -4.49 8.48 -13.24
CA GLY A 205 -4.22 9.03 -14.56
C GLY A 205 -4.39 10.55 -14.61
N LEU A 206 -5.51 11.06 -14.08
CA LEU A 206 -5.79 12.49 -14.02
C LEU A 206 -4.80 13.24 -13.10
N SER A 207 -4.59 12.75 -11.88
CA SER A 207 -3.67 13.37 -10.91
C SER A 207 -2.23 13.45 -11.43
N LEU A 208 -1.77 12.41 -12.13
CA LEU A 208 -0.45 12.39 -12.76
C LEU A 208 -0.35 13.41 -13.91
N ALA A 209 -1.39 13.55 -14.72
CA ALA A 209 -1.44 14.55 -15.78
C ALA A 209 -1.38 15.99 -15.21
N VAL A 210 -2.15 16.28 -14.16
CA VAL A 210 -2.13 17.58 -13.46
C VAL A 210 -0.75 17.86 -12.86
N ARG A 211 -0.16 16.90 -12.14
CA ARG A 211 1.17 17.06 -11.55
C ARG A 211 2.24 17.31 -12.61
N SER A 212 2.17 16.61 -13.74
CA SER A 212 3.09 16.82 -14.87
C SER A 212 2.95 18.21 -15.47
N PHE A 213 1.71 18.70 -15.65
CA PHE A 213 1.44 20.05 -16.17
C PHE A 213 1.98 21.14 -15.24
N ILE A 214 1.69 21.06 -13.93
CA ILE A 214 2.18 22.02 -12.94
C ILE A 214 3.71 22.03 -12.89
N TYR A 215 4.34 20.85 -12.94
CA TYR A 215 5.80 20.75 -12.93
C TYR A 215 6.44 21.43 -14.16
N LYS A 216 5.88 21.22 -15.35
CA LYS A 216 6.33 21.89 -16.58
C LYS A 216 6.18 23.40 -16.49
N LYS A 217 5.05 23.90 -15.95
CA LYS A 217 4.78 25.34 -15.82
C LYS A 217 5.70 26.03 -14.82
N THR A 218 6.03 25.38 -13.70
CA THR A 218 6.91 25.97 -12.66
C THR A 218 8.39 26.05 -13.09
N LYS A 219 8.78 25.33 -14.15
CA LYS A 219 10.15 25.35 -14.71
C LYS A 219 10.30 26.15 -16.01
N SER A 220 9.20 26.66 -16.57
CA SER A 220 9.19 27.60 -17.71
C SER A 220 9.12 29.03 -17.21
#